data_AF-A0A9E5N951-F1
#
_entry.id   AF-A0A9E5N951-F1
#
_cell.length_a   1.000
_cell.length_b   1.000
_cell.length_c   1.000
_cell.angle_alpha   90.00
_cell.angle_beta   90.00
_cell.angle_gamma   90.00
#
_symmetry.space_group_name_H-M   'P 1'
#
loop_
_entity.id
_entity.type
_entity.pdbx_description
1 polymer ?
#
loop_
_entity_poly.entity_id
_entity_poly.type
_entity_poly.pdbx_seq_one_letter_code
_entity_poly.pdbx_strand_id
1 'polypeptide(L)'
;ENFGMAAIEAMAAGRPVVVSDCGGLPTLVKQGKNGLIFPRGSVEGLTEALKFLAGSQPARQSFGEAGRKIVESDYTWEIVAQKYLGLFSSAVTAGKSHAGS
;
A
#
# COMPACT_ATOMS: atom_id res chain seq x y z
N GLU A 1 -7.90 -10.18 -0.60
CA GLU A 1 -7.67 -8.90 0.10
C GLU A 1 -8.11 -7.75 -0.79
N ASN A 2 -9.13 -6.99 -0.38
CA ASN A 2 -9.63 -5.86 -1.18
C ASN A 2 -8.88 -4.55 -0.89
N PHE A 3 -8.45 -4.33 0.35
CA PHE A 3 -7.83 -3.06 0.76
C PHE A 3 -6.38 -3.20 1.26
N GLY A 4 -5.99 -4.40 1.72
CA GLY A 4 -4.61 -4.67 2.13
C GLY A 4 -4.22 -4.02 3.45
N MET A 5 -5.15 -3.91 4.41
CA MET A 5 -4.86 -3.25 5.69
C MET A 5 -3.68 -3.90 6.42
N ALA A 6 -3.62 -5.24 6.43
CA ALA A 6 -2.48 -5.97 7.01
C ALA A 6 -1.14 -5.64 6.33
N ALA A 7 -1.15 -5.36 5.02
CA ALA A 7 0.05 -4.92 4.31
C ALA A 7 0.44 -3.49 4.70
N ILE A 8 -0.54 -2.59 4.84
CA ILE A 8 -0.32 -1.22 5.32
C ILE A 8 0.26 -1.22 6.73
N GLU A 9 -0.28 -2.02 7.66
CA GLU A 9 0.23 -2.14 9.04
C GLU A 9 1.68 -2.65 9.07
N ALA A 10 1.98 -3.70 8.29
CA ALA A 10 3.33 -4.23 8.18
C ALA A 10 4.31 -3.19 7.58
N MET A 11 3.88 -2.47 6.54
CA MET A 11 4.66 -1.39 5.93
C MET A 11 4.88 -0.23 6.91
N ALA A 12 3.87 0.17 7.67
CA ALA A 12 3.97 1.19 8.72
C ALA A 12 5.00 0.81 9.79
N ALA A 13 5.05 -0.48 10.14
CA ALA A 13 6.04 -1.05 11.05
C ALA A 13 7.44 -1.22 10.42
N GLY A 14 7.65 -0.78 9.18
CA GLY A 14 8.93 -0.90 8.48
C GLY A 14 9.29 -2.35 8.15
N ARG A 15 8.31 -3.22 7.95
CA ARG A 15 8.51 -4.64 7.62
C ARG A 15 8.36 -4.86 6.11
N PRO A 16 9.23 -5.67 5.48
CA PRO A 16 9.02 -6.08 4.10
C PRO A 16 7.76 -6.95 4.00
N VAL A 17 7.02 -6.79 2.91
CA VAL A 17 5.78 -7.54 2.64
C VAL A 17 5.94 -8.45 1.43
N VAL A 18 5.29 -9.61 1.48
CA VAL A 18 5.12 -10.53 0.36
C VAL A 18 3.62 -10.71 0.16
N VAL A 19 3.13 -10.38 -1.03
CA VAL A 19 1.69 -10.41 -1.35
C VAL A 19 1.45 -11.24 -2.60
N SER A 20 0.29 -11.86 -2.71
CA SER A 20 -0.11 -12.46 -4.00
C SER A 20 -0.52 -11.36 -4.99
N ASP A 21 -0.47 -11.66 -6.28
CA ASP A 21 -0.97 -10.82 -7.38
C ASP A 21 -2.49 -10.60 -7.43
N CYS A 22 -3.23 -10.94 -6.36
CA CYS A 22 -4.68 -10.83 -6.32
C CYS A 22 -5.18 -9.57 -5.60
N GLY A 23 -6.32 -9.05 -6.07
CA GLY A 23 -7.01 -7.91 -5.46
C GLY A 23 -6.26 -6.59 -5.63
N GLY A 24 -6.44 -5.67 -4.67
CA GLY A 24 -5.84 -4.34 -4.70
C GLY A 24 -4.37 -4.29 -4.24
N LEU A 25 -3.80 -5.39 -3.75
CA LEU A 25 -2.45 -5.39 -3.18
C LEU A 25 -1.33 -4.96 -4.16
N PRO A 26 -1.37 -5.31 -5.47
CA PRO A 26 -0.39 -4.82 -6.44
C PRO A 26 -0.44 -3.31 -6.73
N THR A 27 -1.50 -2.61 -6.30
CA THR A 27 -1.51 -1.14 -6.38
C THR A 27 -0.63 -0.53 -5.30
N LEU A 28 -0.55 -1.17 -4.13
CA LEU A 28 0.25 -0.75 -2.96
C LEU A 28 1.70 -1.28 -3.00
N VAL A 29 1.87 -2.56 -3.34
CA VAL A 29 3.19 -3.23 -3.40
C VAL A 29 3.71 -3.22 -4.83
N LYS A 30 4.98 -2.89 -5.00
CA LYS A 30 5.72 -2.85 -6.27
C LYS A 30 6.90 -3.82 -6.18
N GLN A 31 6.89 -4.80 -7.08
CA GLN A 31 7.88 -5.87 -7.14
C GLN A 31 9.32 -5.33 -7.06
N GLY A 32 10.05 -5.76 -6.02
CA GLY A 32 11.45 -5.43 -5.82
C GLY A 32 11.73 -4.00 -5.37
N LYS A 33 10.71 -3.20 -5.04
CA LYS A 33 10.88 -1.81 -4.57
C LYS A 33 10.52 -1.66 -3.09
N ASN A 34 9.32 -2.07 -2.72
CA ASN A 34 8.80 -1.99 -1.35
C ASN A 34 8.23 -3.34 -0.85
N GLY A 35 8.48 -4.42 -1.60
CA GLY A 35 8.01 -5.75 -1.29
C GLY A 35 8.12 -6.69 -2.49
N LEU A 36 7.54 -7.88 -2.34
CA LEU A 36 7.48 -8.89 -3.39
C LEU A 36 6.04 -9.31 -3.67
N ILE A 37 5.79 -9.68 -4.91
CA ILE A 37 4.53 -10.16 -5.45
C ILE A 37 4.76 -11.57 -5.99
N PHE A 38 3.90 -12.51 -5.62
CA PHE A 38 3.93 -13.88 -6.14
C PHE A 38 2.60 -14.25 -6.82
N PRO A 39 2.59 -15.20 -7.78
CA PRO A 39 1.36 -15.65 -8.41
C PRO A 39 0.41 -16.31 -7.40
N ARG A 40 -0.87 -15.95 -7.40
CA ARG A 40 -1.87 -16.56 -6.53
C ARG A 40 -1.90 -18.09 -6.72
N GLY A 41 -1.88 -18.81 -5.60
CA GLY A 41 -1.92 -20.28 -5.59
C GLY A 41 -0.57 -20.94 -5.84
N SER A 42 0.49 -20.18 -6.15
CA SER A 42 1.84 -20.72 -6.28
C SER A 42 2.53 -20.78 -4.92
N VAL A 43 2.61 -21.99 -4.36
CA VAL A 43 3.38 -22.26 -3.15
C VAL A 43 4.87 -22.05 -3.43
N GLU A 44 5.33 -22.39 -4.62
CA GLU A 44 6.71 -22.21 -5.08
C GLU A 44 7.06 -20.73 -5.12
N GLY A 45 6.21 -19.89 -5.72
CA GLY A 45 6.42 -18.44 -5.81
C GLY A 45 6.49 -17.79 -4.43
N LEU A 46 5.59 -18.17 -3.51
CA LEU A 46 5.65 -17.70 -2.12
C LEU A 46 6.94 -18.16 -1.43
N THR A 47 7.32 -19.42 -1.61
CA THR A 47 8.51 -20.02 -1.00
C THR A 47 9.77 -19.30 -1.45
N GLU A 48 9.92 -19.02 -2.74
CA GLU A 48 11.09 -18.32 -3.26
C GLU A 48 11.17 -16.86 -2.78
N ALA A 49 10.03 -16.16 -2.72
CA ALA A 49 9.98 -14.81 -2.16
C ALA A 49 10.40 -14.77 -0.68
N LEU A 50 9.94 -15.74 0.12
CA LEU A 50 10.31 -15.86 1.53
C LEU A 50 11.79 -16.23 1.70
N LYS A 51 12.32 -17.17 0.90
CA LYS A 51 13.74 -17.53 0.91
C LYS A 51 14.63 -16.33 0.59
N PHE A 52 14.29 -15.57 -0.45
CA PHE A 52 15.00 -14.35 -0.82
C PHE A 52 15.06 -13.37 0.36
N LEU A 53 13.91 -13.07 0.96
CA LEU A 53 13.87 -12.15 2.10
C LEU A 53 14.57 -12.71 3.33
N ALA A 54 14.52 -14.01 3.58
CA ALA A 54 15.26 -14.65 4.68
C ALA A 54 16.79 -14.54 4.47
N GLY A 55 17.25 -14.71 3.22
CA GLY A 55 18.66 -14.66 2.85
C GLY A 55 19.27 -13.25 2.71
N SER A 56 18.45 -12.19 2.63
CA SER A 56 18.95 -10.83 2.36
C SER A 56 18.47 -9.81 3.39
N GLN A 57 19.30 -9.53 4.41
CA GLN A 57 19.06 -8.42 5.35
C GLN A 57 18.95 -7.05 4.65
N PRO A 58 19.81 -6.70 3.67
CA PRO A 58 19.69 -5.42 2.97
C PRO A 58 18.36 -5.25 2.27
N ALA A 59 17.83 -6.30 1.62
CA ALA A 59 16.52 -6.25 0.98
C ALA A 59 15.40 -6.04 2.00
N ARG A 60 15.45 -6.72 3.16
CA ARG A 60 14.45 -6.53 4.22
C ARG A 60 14.41 -5.09 4.72
N GLN A 61 15.57 -4.48 4.96
CA GLN A 61 15.66 -3.09 5.41
C GLN A 61 15.18 -2.12 4.33
N SER A 62 15.70 -2.25 3.11
CA SER A 62 15.34 -1.38 1.99
C SER A 62 13.84 -1.41 1.69
N PHE A 63 13.24 -2.60 1.62
CA PHE A 63 11.81 -2.73 1.33
C PHE A 63 10.95 -2.25 2.49
N GLY A 64 11.34 -2.53 3.73
CA GLY A 64 10.65 -2.03 4.92
C GLY A 64 10.65 -0.51 4.99
N GLU A 65 11.79 0.14 4.77
CA GLU A 65 11.90 1.60 4.74
C GLU A 65 11.10 2.22 3.59
N ALA A 66 11.16 1.63 2.39
CA ALA A 66 10.37 2.08 1.25
C ALA A 66 8.87 1.95 1.52
N GLY A 67 8.44 0.84 2.14
CA GLY A 67 7.05 0.62 2.53
C GLY A 67 6.57 1.63 3.57
N ARG A 68 7.38 1.89 4.60
CA ARG A 68 7.07 2.86 5.64
C ARG A 68 6.91 4.28 5.08
N LYS A 69 7.81 4.70 4.19
CA LYS A 69 7.72 6.00 3.51
C LYS A 69 6.42 6.18 2.75
N ILE A 70 5.94 5.14 2.07
CA ILE A 70 4.65 5.17 1.36
C ILE A 70 3.48 5.35 2.33
N VAL A 71 3.51 4.67 3.48
CA VAL A 71 2.44 4.82 4.48
C VAL A 71 2.44 6.25 5.05
N GLU A 72 3.62 6.75 5.42
CA GLU A 72 3.79 8.11 5.97
C GLU A 72 3.40 9.20 4.96
N SER A 73 3.54 8.96 3.64
CA SER A 73 3.19 9.93 2.59
C SER A 73 1.73 9.89 2.14
N ASP A 74 1.03 8.77 2.29
CA ASP A 74 -0.24 8.57 1.60
C ASP A 74 -1.38 8.02 2.44
N TYR A 75 -1.06 7.35 3.55
CA TYR A 75 -2.01 6.50 4.29
C TYR A 75 -2.10 6.81 5.79
N THR A 76 -1.54 7.93 6.26
CA THR A 76 -1.81 8.40 7.62
C THR A 76 -3.25 8.88 7.76
N TRP A 77 -3.79 8.87 8.98
CA TRP A 77 -5.14 9.35 9.24
C TRP A 77 -5.32 10.82 8.86
N GLU A 78 -4.30 11.65 9.07
CA GLU A 78 -4.30 13.06 8.70
C GLU A 78 -4.44 13.23 7.18
N ILE A 79 -3.67 12.46 6.40
CA ILE A 79 -3.66 12.54 4.95
C ILE A 79 -4.98 12.03 4.37
N VAL A 80 -5.49 10.92 4.90
CA VAL A 80 -6.79 10.39 4.50
C VAL A 80 -7.89 11.41 4.83
N ALA A 81 -7.91 11.96 6.05
CA ALA A 81 -8.90 12.96 6.44
C ALA A 81 -8.85 14.20 5.51
N GLN A 82 -7.67 14.71 5.19
CA GLN A 82 -7.52 15.84 4.26
C GLN A 82 -8.05 15.53 2.86
N LYS A 83 -7.78 14.32 2.32
CA LYS A 83 -8.32 13.88 1.02
C LYS A 83 -9.86 13.88 1.03
N TYR A 84 -10.48 13.38 2.10
CA TYR A 84 -11.94 13.39 2.25
C TYR A 84 -12.51 14.80 2.42
N LEU A 85 -11.88 15.66 3.22
CA LEU A 85 -12.32 17.05 3.39
C LEU A 85 -12.25 17.84 2.08
N GLY A 86 -11.21 17.61 1.27
CA GLY A 86 -11.09 18.22 -0.06
C GLY A 86 -12.22 17.79 -0.99
N LEU A 87 -12.58 16.49 -0.97
CA LEU A 87 -13.70 15.96 -1.75
C LEU A 87 -15.06 16.52 -1.30
N PHE A 88 -15.31 16.61 0.00
CA PHE A 88 -16.55 17.22 0.49
C PHE A 88 -16.64 18.70 0.15
N SER A 89 -15.52 19.43 0.26
CA SER A 89 -15.46 20.86 -0.07
C SER A 89 -15.73 21.13 -1.55
N SER A 90 -15.19 20.30 -2.45
CA SER A 90 -15.44 20.43 -3.90
C SER A 90 -16.89 20.12 -4.26
N ALA A 91 -17.49 19.09 -3.66
CA ALA A 91 -18.89 18.74 -3.88
C ALA A 91 -19.85 19.84 -3.40
N VAL A 92 -19.60 20.43 -2.23
CA VAL A 92 -20.41 21.55 -1.71
C VAL A 92 -20.28 22.79 -2.62
N THR A 93 -19.11 23.05 -3.16
CA THR A 93 -18.88 24.18 -4.08
C THR A 93 -19.62 23.96 -5.41
N ALA A 94 -19.55 22.75 -5.98
CA ALA A 94 -20.26 22.40 -7.20
C ALA A 94 -21.79 22.46 -7.04
N GLY A 95 -22.33 22.05 -5.88
CA GLY A 95 -23.75 22.13 -5.58
C GLY A 95 -24.28 23.58 -5.50
N LYS A 96 -23.48 24.51 -4.99
CA LYS A 96 -23.83 25.96 -4.95
C LYS A 96 -23.89 26.58 -6.34
N SER A 97 -23.10 26.08 -7.30
CA SER A 97 -23.11 26.55 -8.70
C SER A 97 -24.35 26.10 -9.49
N HIS A 98 -25.06 25.05 -9.05
CA HIS A 98 -26.28 24.55 -9.70
C HIS A 98 -27.59 25.06 -9.07
N ALA A 99 -27.57 25.55 -7.84
CA ALA A 99 -28.76 26.08 -7.16
C ALA A 99 -29.03 27.58 -7.44
N GLY A 100 -28.19 28.23 -8.26
CA GLY A 100 -28.27 29.65 -8.60
C GLY A 100 -28.70 29.97 -10.03
N SER A 101 -29.19 28.99 -10.80
CA SER A 101 -29.77 29.15 -12.14
C SER A 101 -31.26 28.88 -12.15
#